data_AF-A0A946M1D1-F1
#
_entry.id   AF-A0A946M1D1-F1
#
_cell.length_a   1.000
_cell.length_b   1.000
_cell.length_c   1.000
_cell.angle_alpha   90.00
_cell.angle_beta   90.00
_cell.angle_gamma   90.00
#
_symmetry.space_group_name_H-M   'P 1'
#
loop_
_entity.id
_entity.type
_entity.pdbx_description
1 polymer ?
#
loop_
_entity_poly.entity_id
_entity_poly.type
_entity_poly.pdbx_seq_one_letter_code
_entity_poly.pdbx_strand_id
1 'polypeptide(L)' 'RRMGIKAEDIVAFEDSRNGVLSAKAAGMTVVAIESPYTSPEDLQEADLVIENYRSLMN' A
#
# COMPACT_ATOMS: atom_id res chain seq x y z
N ARG A 1 7.98 6.02 -16.83
CA ARG A 1 8.65 4.78 -17.32
C ARG A 1 7.88 3.59 -16.77
N ARG A 2 7.57 2.55 -17.56
CA ARG A 2 6.82 1.37 -17.07
C ARG A 2 7.79 0.26 -16.66
N MET A 3 7.45 -0.53 -15.63
CA MET A 3 8.28 -1.64 -15.14
C MET A 3 8.19 -2.91 -15.99
N GLY A 4 7.19 -3.03 -16.87
CA GLY A 4 7.00 -4.23 -17.71
C GLY A 4 6.51 -5.47 -16.96
N ILE A 5 6.10 -5.29 -15.70
CA ILE A 5 5.50 -6.32 -14.84
C ILE A 5 4.00 -6.07 -14.77
N LYS A 6 3.19 -7.13 -14.69
CA LYS A 6 1.74 -6.98 -14.49
C LYS A 6 1.45 -6.44 -13.10
N ALA A 7 0.43 -5.60 -12.95
CA ALA A 7 0.10 -5.02 -11.66
C ALA A 7 -0.29 -6.06 -10.60
N GLU A 8 -0.93 -7.15 -11.02
CA GLU A 8 -1.28 -8.29 -10.16
C GLU A 8 -0.06 -8.99 -9.53
N ASP A 9 1.13 -8.84 -10.13
CA ASP A 9 2.39 -9.39 -9.65
C ASP A 9 3.20 -8.37 -8.81
N ILE A 10 2.61 -7.23 -8.45
CA ILE A 10 3.26 -6.14 -7.69
C ILE A 10 2.56 -5.93 -6.35
N VAL A 11 3.37 -5.81 -5.30
CA VAL A 11 2.95 -5.32 -3.99
C VAL A 11 3.57 -3.94 -3.76
N ALA A 12 2.73 -2.94 -3.54
CA ALA A 12 3.14 -1.59 -3.16
C ALA A 12 3.05 -1.43 -1.65
N PHE A 13 4.11 -0.91 -1.03
CA PHE A 13 4.09 -0.45 0.36
C PHE A 13 3.93 1.06 0.39
N GLU A 14 2.88 1.54 1.06
CA GLU A 14 2.52 2.96 1.04
C GLU A 14 2.22 3.47 2.45
N ASP A 15 2.56 4.72 2.75
CA ASP A 15 2.31 5.39 4.05
C ASP A 15 1.45 6.65 3.90
N SER A 16 0.79 6.82 2.74
CA SER A 16 -0.02 7.98 2.42
C SER A 16 -1.26 7.63 1.59
N ARG A 17 -2.34 8.41 1.75
CA ARG A 17 -3.58 8.29 0.96
C ARG A 17 -3.34 8.29 -0.54
N ASN A 18 -2.50 9.22 -1.01
CA ASN A 18 -2.23 9.38 -2.44
C ASN A 18 -1.48 8.17 -3.01
N GLY A 19 -0.53 7.62 -2.25
CA GLY A 19 0.18 6.40 -2.59
C GLY A 19 -0.79 5.22 -2.72
N VAL A 20 -1.62 4.99 -1.69
CA VAL A 20 -2.65 3.94 -1.69
C VAL A 20 -3.57 4.07 -2.91
N LEU A 21 -4.17 5.24 -3.12
CA LEU A 21 -5.09 5.45 -4.24
C LEU A 21 -4.42 5.24 -5.61
N SER A 22 -3.18 5.69 -5.77
CA SER A 22 -2.43 5.51 -7.02
C SER A 22 -2.13 4.03 -7.29
N ALA A 23 -1.68 3.28 -6.28
CA ALA A 23 -1.35 1.86 -6.43
C ALA A 23 -2.61 1.00 -6.67
N LYS A 24 -3.72 1.30 -5.98
CA LYS A 24 -5.03 0.66 -6.26
C LYS A 24 -5.53 0.98 -7.66
N ALA A 25 -5.45 2.23 -8.11
CA ALA A 25 -5.82 2.61 -9.47
C ALA A 25 -4.96 1.92 -10.55
N ALA A 26 -3.72 1.56 -10.21
CA ALA A 26 -2.84 0.78 -11.08
C ALA A 26 -3.14 -0.73 -11.07
N GLY A 27 -4.03 -1.22 -10.19
CA GLY A 27 -4.38 -2.64 -10.05
C GLY A 27 -3.37 -3.46 -9.23
N MET A 28 -2.58 -2.82 -8.38
CA MET A 28 -1.60 -3.48 -7.52
C MET A 28 -2.23 -3.94 -6.20
N THR A 29 -1.57 -4.91 -5.55
CA THR A 29 -1.82 -5.18 -4.12
C THR A 29 -1.15 -4.08 -3.30
N VAL A 30 -1.84 -3.55 -2.29
CA VAL A 30 -1.32 -2.45 -1.46
C VAL A 30 -1.28 -2.87 0.01
N VAL A 31 -0.09 -2.78 0.59
CA VAL A 31 0.15 -2.90 2.03
C VAL A 31 0.44 -1.51 2.56
N ALA A 32 -0.50 -0.93 3.30
CA ALA A 32 -0.29 0.36 3.94
C ALA A 32 0.49 0.18 5.25
N ILE A 33 1.42 1.10 5.51
CA ILE A 33 2.15 1.20 6.78
C ILE A 33 1.60 2.40 7.54
N GLU A 34 1.19 2.19 8.79
CA GLU A 34 0.71 3.28 9.64
C GLU A 34 1.80 4.35 9.81
N SER A 35 1.42 5.61 9.62
CA SER A 35 2.30 6.75 9.87
C SER A 35 1.61 7.77 10.78
N PRO A 36 2.38 8.62 11.49
CA PRO A 36 1.81 9.71 12.29
C PRO A 36 1.01 10.74 11.48
N TYR A 37 1.05 10.67 10.15
CA TYR A 37 0.47 11.64 9.22
C TYR A 37 -0.79 11.14 8.53
N THR A 38 -1.22 9.91 8.81
CA THR A 38 -2.39 9.27 8.20
C THR A 38 -3.41 8.87 9.24
N SER A 39 -4.69 9.09 8.95
CA SER A 39 -5.77 8.48 9.72
C SER A 39 -6.14 7.10 9.16
N PRO A 40 -6.90 6.27 9.89
CA PRO A 40 -7.42 5.01 9.35
C PRO A 40 -8.20 5.19 8.03
N GLU A 41 -8.94 6.30 7.89
CA GLU A 41 -9.70 6.61 6.67
C GLU A 41 -8.81 6.92 5.47
N ASP A 42 -7.59 7.42 5.70
CA ASP A 42 -6.62 7.67 4.62
C ASP A 42 -6.10 6.37 4.00
N LEU A 43 -6.13 5.27 4.75
CA LEU A 43 -5.58 3.96 4.38
C LEU A 43 -6.66 2.93 4.03
N GLN A 44 -7.95 3.31 4.05
CA GLN A 44 -9.09 2.39 3.94
C GLN A 44 -9.12 1.52 2.67
N GLU A 45 -8.49 1.99 1.59
CA GLU A 45 -8.47 1.30 0.28
C GLU A 45 -7.32 0.29 0.16
N ALA A 46 -6.42 0.22 1.15
CA ALA A 46 -5.33 -0.74 1.16
C ALA A 46 -5.85 -2.16 1.43
N ASP A 47 -5.18 -3.16 0.85
CA ASP A 47 -5.55 -4.57 1.03
C ASP A 47 -5.12 -5.11 2.41
N LEU A 48 -4.09 -4.49 3.00
CA LEU A 48 -3.60 -4.76 4.35
C LEU A 48 -3.04 -3.48 4.96
N VAL A 49 -3.29 -3.25 6.24
CA VAL A 49 -2.64 -2.19 7.03
C VAL A 49 -1.78 -2.83 8.11
N ILE A 50 -0.52 -2.41 8.21
CA ILE A 50 0.44 -2.88 9.23
C ILE A 50 1.06 -1.70 9.97
N GLU A 51 1.33 -1.87 11.26
CA GLU A 51 2.05 -0.85 12.04
C GLU A 51 3.50 -0.71 11.55
N ASN A 52 4.16 -1.83 11.24
CA ASN A 52 5.52 -1.87 10.72
C ASN A 52 5.83 -3.21 10.05
N TYR A 53 6.94 -3.28 9.30
CA TYR A 53 7.32 -4.48 8.54
C TYR A 53 7.58 -5.73 9.40
N ARG A 54 7.79 -5.59 10.73
CA ARG A 54 7.93 -6.77 11.61
C ARG A 54 6.64 -7.55 11.72
N SER A 55 5.49 -6.92 11.52
CA SER A 55 4.19 -7.60 11.48
C SER A 55 4.06 -8.62 10.33
N LEU A 56 5.01 -8.63 9.38
CA LEU A 56 5.10 -9.61 8.29
C LEU A 56 6.10 -10.73 8.56
N MET A 57 6.84 -10.67 9.66
CA MET A 57 7.79 -11.71 10.05
C MET A 57 7.19 -12.60 11.14
N ASN A 58 7.22 -13.91 10.89
CA ASN A 58 7.04 -14.93 11.94
C ASN A 58 8.36 -15.17 12.68
#